data_AF-A0A3M1D0F7-F1
#
_entry.id   AF-A0A3M1D0F7-F1
#
_cell.length_a   1.000
_cell.length_b   1.000
_cell.length_c   1.000
_cell.angle_alpha   90.00
_cell.angle_beta   90.00
_cell.angle_gamma   90.00
#
_symmetry.space_group_name_H-M   'P 1'
#
loop_
_entity.id
_entity.type
_entity.pdbx_description
1 polymer ?
#
loop_
_entity_poly.entity_id
_entity_poly.type
_entity_poly.pdbx_seq_one_letter_code
_entity_poly.pdbx_strand_id
1 'polypeptide(L)'
;MLMIISTLVGLSGIFTAWLMYYRGAIDPVKLGQRFRPLYTLLYNKYYFDEIYQAIIINPLMRLADWLWSFDGWVIDGAVNGAGWLTIMWSRTQQWFDTWIIDGAVNGCAWIVQKWAALLRYLQNGRVQFYILFIGTVVVLFSAYKIDESGRVFTSSILPLVTAGVLILWLVSRWMFPSEPSEEAIEEPSVAHEREEVSIKE
;
A
#
# COMPACT_ATOMS: atom_id res chain seq x y z
N MET A 1 -70.54 26.18 -60.98
CA MET A 1 -70.85 27.21 -59.97
C MET A 1 -69.83 27.26 -58.83
N LEU A 2 -69.56 26.16 -58.12
CA LEU A 2 -68.57 26.13 -57.02
C LEU A 2 -67.15 26.60 -57.42
N MET A 3 -66.68 26.19 -58.60
CA MET A 3 -65.37 26.63 -59.12
C MET A 3 -65.29 28.15 -59.31
N ILE A 4 -66.33 28.74 -59.91
CA ILE A 4 -66.39 30.19 -60.15
C ILE A 4 -66.38 30.95 -58.82
N ILE A 5 -67.13 30.46 -57.82
CA ILE A 5 -67.18 31.05 -56.49
C ILE A 5 -65.81 30.99 -55.80
N SER A 6 -65.13 29.84 -55.83
CA SER A 6 -63.78 29.69 -55.25
C SER A 6 -62.76 30.63 -55.91
N THR A 7 -62.77 30.71 -57.24
CA THR A 7 -61.86 31.58 -57.99
C THR A 7 -62.10 33.06 -57.67
N LEU A 8 -63.37 33.49 -57.58
CA LEU A 8 -63.70 34.88 -57.21
C LEU A 8 -63.27 35.20 -55.77
N VAL A 9 -63.48 34.30 -54.82
CA VAL A 9 -63.05 34.49 -53.42
C VAL A 9 -61.53 34.58 -53.33
N GLY A 10 -60.78 33.70 -53.99
CA GLY A 10 -59.31 33.75 -54.04
C GLY A 10 -58.80 35.06 -54.65
N LEU A 11 -59.35 35.47 -55.80
CA LEU A 11 -59.00 36.74 -56.45
C LEU A 11 -59.32 37.94 -55.55
N SER A 12 -60.44 37.91 -54.81
CA SER A 12 -60.78 38.98 -53.86
C SER A 12 -59.79 39.09 -52.70
N GLY A 13 -59.27 37.96 -52.21
CA GLY A 13 -58.24 37.92 -51.17
C GLY A 13 -56.91 38.50 -51.65
N ILE A 14 -56.47 38.11 -52.85
CA ILE A 14 -55.26 38.64 -53.49
C ILE A 14 -55.41 40.15 -53.76
N PHE A 15 -56.57 40.57 -54.27
CA PHE A 15 -56.86 41.99 -54.52
C PHE A 15 -56.81 42.82 -53.24
N THR A 16 -57.35 42.29 -52.13
CA THR A 16 -57.30 42.95 -50.81
C THR A 16 -55.86 43.04 -50.30
N ALA A 17 -55.06 41.97 -50.43
CA ALA A 17 -53.65 41.99 -50.07
C ALA A 17 -52.85 43.00 -50.91
N TRP A 18 -53.12 43.09 -52.22
CA TRP A 18 -52.47 44.07 -53.10
C TRP A 18 -52.79 45.52 -52.69
N LEU A 19 -54.05 45.81 -52.33
CA LEU A 19 -54.44 47.13 -51.81
C LEU A 19 -53.76 47.50 -50.50
N MET A 20 -53.55 46.53 -49.59
CA MET A 20 -52.91 46.74 -48.29
C MET A 20 -51.39 46.90 -48.41
N TYR A 21 -50.70 46.01 -49.15
CA TYR A 21 -49.24 45.95 -49.17
C TYR A 21 -48.58 46.74 -50.31
N TYR A 22 -49.21 46.82 -51.49
CA TYR A 22 -48.61 47.51 -52.66
C TYR A 22 -49.08 48.95 -52.77
N ARG A 23 -50.39 49.19 -52.64
CA ARG A 23 -50.98 50.52 -52.81
C ARG A 23 -51.01 51.36 -51.53
N GLY A 24 -50.75 50.75 -50.37
CA GLY A 24 -50.71 51.42 -49.07
C GLY A 24 -52.00 52.14 -48.66
N ALA A 25 -53.14 51.84 -49.32
CA ALA A 25 -54.39 52.56 -49.11
C ALA A 25 -55.08 52.17 -47.79
N ILE A 26 -54.71 51.01 -47.24
CA ILE A 26 -55.22 50.47 -45.98
C ILE A 26 -54.00 50.13 -45.12
N ASP A 27 -53.91 50.73 -43.93
CA ASP A 27 -52.82 50.47 -43.00
C ASP A 27 -53.06 49.12 -42.28
N PRO A 28 -52.22 48.08 -42.55
CA PRO A 28 -52.36 46.78 -41.91
C PRO A 28 -52.19 46.85 -40.39
N VAL A 29 -51.44 47.83 -39.88
CA VAL A 29 -51.18 47.99 -38.45
C VAL A 29 -52.44 48.47 -37.72
N LYS A 30 -53.19 49.42 -38.29
CA LYS A 30 -54.47 49.89 -37.73
C LYS A 30 -55.54 48.81 -37.75
N LEU A 31 -55.55 47.98 -38.79
CA LEU A 31 -56.44 46.82 -38.87
C LEU A 31 -56.11 45.79 -37.78
N GLY A 32 -54.81 45.50 -37.59
CA GLY A 32 -54.30 44.63 -36.53
C GLY A 32 -54.61 45.16 -35.12
N GLN A 33 -54.57 46.48 -34.91
CA GLN A 33 -54.95 47.10 -33.64
C GLN A 33 -56.45 46.97 -33.34
N ARG A 34 -57.31 47.07 -34.36
CA ARG A 34 -58.76 46.89 -34.22
C ARG A 34 -59.13 45.45 -33.83
N PHE A 35 -58.38 44.48 -34.34
CA PHE A 35 -58.52 43.05 -34.01
C PHE A 35 -57.34 42.52 -33.21
N ARG A 36 -56.84 43.32 -32.26
CA ARG A 36 -55.68 42.99 -31.42
C ARG A 36 -55.69 41.56 -30.85
N PRO A 37 -56.77 41.04 -30.24
CA PRO A 37 -56.75 39.68 -29.68
C PRO A 37 -56.52 38.59 -30.73
N LEU A 38 -57.15 38.71 -31.91
CA LEU A 38 -56.94 37.78 -33.01
C LEU A 38 -55.52 37.92 -33.57
N TYR A 39 -55.08 39.16 -33.79
CA TYR A 39 -53.74 39.45 -34.27
C TYR A 39 -52.68 38.86 -33.35
N THR A 40 -52.78 39.05 -32.03
CA THR A 40 -51.83 38.48 -31.06
C THR A 40 -51.86 36.96 -31.02
N LEU A 41 -53.03 36.34 -31.22
CA LEU A 41 -53.17 34.89 -31.21
C LEU A 41 -52.55 34.27 -32.47
N LEU A 42 -52.77 34.84 -33.66
CA LEU A 42 -52.08 34.41 -34.88
C LEU A 42 -50.58 34.74 -34.86
N TYR A 43 -50.21 35.91 -34.31
CA TYR A 43 -48.82 36.35 -34.19
C TYR A 43 -48.01 35.42 -33.29
N ASN A 44 -48.57 35.02 -32.14
CA ASN A 44 -47.96 34.06 -31.23
C ASN A 44 -48.19 32.60 -31.67
N LYS A 45 -48.47 32.34 -32.97
CA LYS A 45 -48.65 30.99 -33.54
C LYS A 45 -49.60 30.11 -32.70
N TYR A 46 -50.70 30.69 -32.23
CA TYR A 46 -51.71 30.04 -31.39
C TYR A 46 -51.20 29.53 -30.02
N TYR A 47 -50.04 30.01 -29.55
CA TYR A 47 -49.39 29.57 -28.32
C TYR A 47 -49.03 28.08 -28.29
N PHE A 48 -49.03 27.39 -29.43
CA PHE A 48 -48.76 25.95 -29.46
C PHE A 48 -47.34 25.63 -29.00
N ASP A 49 -46.38 26.46 -29.39
CA ASP A 49 -44.97 26.26 -29.06
C ASP A 49 -44.75 26.37 -27.54
N GLU A 50 -45.32 27.40 -26.92
CA GLU A 50 -45.22 27.65 -25.48
C GLU A 50 -45.93 26.58 -24.65
N ILE A 51 -47.10 26.11 -25.11
CA ILE A 51 -47.84 25.03 -24.46
C ILE A 51 -47.03 23.71 -24.56
N TYR A 52 -46.45 23.41 -25.73
CA TYR A 52 -45.64 22.21 -25.93
C TYR A 52 -44.37 22.26 -25.08
N GLN A 53 -43.73 23.43 -25.03
CA GLN A 53 -42.57 23.68 -24.19
C GLN A 53 -42.90 23.45 -22.70
N ALA A 54 -44.03 23.98 -22.23
CA ALA A 54 -44.41 23.92 -20.82
C ALA A 54 -44.91 22.53 -20.38
N ILE A 55 -45.71 21.87 -21.22
CA ILE A 55 -46.40 20.61 -20.85
C ILE A 55 -45.55 19.38 -21.18
N ILE A 56 -44.80 19.40 -22.28
CA ILE A 56 -44.09 18.21 -22.76
C ILE A 56 -42.59 18.36 -22.53
N ILE A 57 -41.98 19.43 -23.04
CA ILE A 57 -40.51 19.53 -23.07
C ILE A 57 -39.95 19.76 -21.66
N ASN A 58 -40.44 20.76 -20.93
CA ASN A 58 -39.90 21.11 -19.62
C ASN A 58 -40.02 19.96 -18.59
N PRO A 59 -41.15 19.24 -18.48
CA PRO A 59 -41.25 18.11 -17.56
C PRO A 59 -40.37 16.94 -17.98
N LEU A 60 -40.25 16.69 -19.30
CA LEU A 60 -39.40 15.63 -19.82
C LEU A 60 -37.92 15.91 -19.56
N MET A 61 -37.47 17.15 -19.75
CA MET A 61 -36.10 17.55 -19.40
C MET A 61 -35.83 17.41 -17.91
N ARG A 62 -36.76 17.83 -17.05
CA ARG A 62 -36.62 17.64 -15.59
C ARG A 62 -36.56 16.18 -15.18
N LEU A 63 -37.34 15.30 -15.83
CA LEU A 63 -37.26 13.85 -15.61
C LEU A 63 -35.91 13.29 -16.07
N ALA A 64 -35.40 13.74 -17.21
CA ALA A 64 -34.08 13.34 -17.69
C ALA A 64 -32.97 13.76 -16.73
N ASP A 65 -33.00 15.00 -16.24
CA ASP A 65 -32.03 15.52 -15.26
C ASP A 65 -32.09 14.75 -13.93
N TRP A 66 -33.30 14.38 -13.51
CA TRP A 66 -33.50 13.56 -12.31
C TRP A 66 -32.94 12.14 -12.49
N LEU A 67 -33.19 11.49 -13.63
CA LEU A 67 -32.63 10.17 -13.95
C LEU A 67 -31.10 10.22 -14.02
N TRP A 68 -30.53 11.26 -14.63
CA TRP A 68 -29.09 11.46 -14.68
C TRP A 68 -28.48 11.63 -13.27
N SER A 69 -29.14 12.41 -12.42
CA SER A 69 -28.71 12.60 -11.03
C SER A 69 -28.85 11.32 -10.19
N PHE A 70 -29.89 10.52 -10.44
CA PHE A 70 -30.10 9.24 -9.77
C PHE A 70 -29.01 8.22 -10.13
N ASP A 71 -28.63 8.14 -11.41
CA ASP A 71 -27.54 7.30 -11.89
C ASP A 71 -26.23 7.66 -11.17
N GLY A 72 -25.84 8.94 -11.19
CA GLY A 72 -24.63 9.40 -10.51
C GLY A 72 -24.66 9.13 -9.00
N TRP A 73 -25.79 9.32 -8.33
CA TRP A 73 -25.84 9.11 -6.88
C TRP A 73 -25.88 7.63 -6.48
N VAL A 74 -26.67 6.81 -7.19
CA VAL A 74 -26.87 5.40 -6.84
C VAL A 74 -25.75 4.53 -7.37
N ILE A 75 -25.34 4.71 -8.63
CA ILE A 75 -24.29 3.90 -9.24
C ILE A 75 -22.94 4.27 -8.64
N ASP A 76 -22.56 5.56 -8.59
CA ASP A 76 -21.29 5.93 -7.97
C ASP A 76 -21.30 5.61 -6.48
N GLY A 77 -22.43 5.75 -5.80
CA GLY A 77 -22.60 5.35 -4.40
C GLY A 77 -22.35 3.84 -4.20
N ALA A 78 -22.91 3.00 -5.06
CA ALA A 78 -22.71 1.55 -5.01
C ALA A 78 -21.26 1.15 -5.33
N VAL A 79 -20.65 1.75 -6.34
CA VAL A 79 -19.25 1.49 -6.73
C VAL A 79 -18.29 1.93 -5.63
N ASN A 80 -18.45 3.14 -5.09
CA ASN A 80 -17.64 3.63 -3.97
C ASN A 80 -17.84 2.78 -2.71
N GLY A 81 -19.06 2.32 -2.44
CA GLY A 81 -19.36 1.39 -1.35
C GLY A 81 -18.65 0.05 -1.51
N ALA A 82 -18.68 -0.53 -2.71
CA ALA A 82 -17.95 -1.77 -3.02
C ALA A 82 -16.43 -1.59 -2.89
N GLY A 83 -15.90 -0.46 -3.34
CA GLY A 83 -14.50 -0.08 -3.17
C GLY A 83 -14.11 0.03 -1.69
N TRP A 84 -14.93 0.71 -0.89
CA TRP A 84 -14.72 0.84 0.55
C TRP A 84 -14.73 -0.52 1.26
N LEU A 85 -15.68 -1.40 0.93
CA LEU A 85 -15.73 -2.76 1.47
C LEU A 85 -14.47 -3.56 1.15
N THR A 86 -13.95 -3.43 -0.07
CA THR A 86 -12.71 -4.09 -0.49
C THR A 86 -11.51 -3.59 0.32
N ILE A 87 -11.41 -2.27 0.55
CA ILE A 87 -10.34 -1.68 1.35
C ILE A 87 -10.46 -2.11 2.82
N MET A 88 -11.68 -2.16 3.38
CA MET A 88 -11.91 -2.66 4.74
C MET A 88 -11.50 -4.13 4.89
N TRP A 89 -11.82 -4.96 3.89
CA TRP A 89 -11.41 -6.35 3.85
C TRP A 89 -9.89 -6.49 3.82
N SER A 90 -9.23 -5.72 2.96
CA SER A 90 -7.77 -5.69 2.85
C SER A 90 -7.10 -5.26 4.15
N ARG A 91 -7.58 -4.20 4.82
CA ARG A 91 -7.04 -3.76 6.12
C ARG A 91 -7.21 -4.81 7.21
N THR A 92 -8.32 -5.52 7.21
CA THR A 92 -8.58 -6.61 8.18
C THR A 92 -7.62 -7.77 7.95
N GLN A 93 -7.39 -8.17 6.69
CA GLN A 93 -6.42 -9.20 6.36
C GLN A 93 -4.99 -8.81 6.74
N GLN A 94 -4.60 -7.55 6.48
CA GLN A 94 -3.28 -7.05 6.85
C GLN A 94 -3.05 -7.07 8.37
N TRP A 95 -4.05 -6.65 9.16
CA TRP A 95 -3.96 -6.72 10.62
C TRP A 95 -3.80 -8.16 11.13
N PHE A 96 -4.52 -9.10 10.53
CA PHE A 96 -4.42 -10.51 10.88
C PHE A 96 -3.02 -11.07 10.59
N ASP A 97 -2.44 -10.76 9.42
CA ASP A 97 -1.09 -11.20 9.04
C ASP A 97 -0.03 -10.64 10.00
N THR A 98 0.00 -9.33 10.20
CA THR A 98 1.02 -8.69 11.04
C THR A 98 0.89 -9.03 12.53
N TRP A 99 -0.32 -9.25 13.03
CA TRP A 99 -0.48 -9.54 14.46
C TRP A 99 -0.38 -11.03 14.79
N ILE A 100 -1.00 -11.87 13.97
CA ILE A 100 -1.13 -13.30 14.26
C ILE A 100 -0.02 -14.10 13.58
N ILE A 101 0.22 -13.86 12.29
CA ILE A 101 1.20 -14.63 11.53
C ILE A 101 2.62 -14.19 11.93
N ASP A 102 2.94 -12.91 11.86
CA ASP A 102 4.26 -12.41 12.29
C ASP A 102 4.46 -12.61 13.80
N GLY A 103 3.42 -12.47 14.60
CA GLY A 103 3.46 -12.74 16.04
C GLY A 103 3.83 -14.19 16.34
N ALA A 104 3.22 -15.14 15.63
CA ALA A 104 3.54 -16.56 15.76
C ALA A 104 4.97 -16.87 15.29
N VAL A 105 5.38 -16.34 14.14
CA VAL A 105 6.72 -16.58 13.57
C VAL A 105 7.81 -15.98 14.46
N ASN A 106 7.67 -14.73 14.90
CA ASN A 106 8.61 -14.07 15.79
C ASN A 106 8.66 -14.74 17.17
N GLY A 107 7.51 -15.22 17.68
CA GLY A 107 7.45 -16.02 18.91
C GLY A 107 8.23 -17.33 18.79
N CYS A 108 8.05 -18.07 17.70
CA CYS A 108 8.82 -19.29 17.42
C CYS A 108 10.32 -19.00 17.31
N ALA A 109 10.70 -17.93 16.61
CA ALA A 109 12.10 -17.51 16.50
C ALA A 109 12.69 -17.15 17.87
N TRP A 110 11.95 -16.43 18.72
CA TRP A 110 12.38 -16.08 20.07
C TRP A 110 12.63 -17.33 20.94
N ILE A 111 11.71 -18.31 20.90
CA ILE A 111 11.85 -19.58 21.62
C ILE A 111 13.13 -20.29 21.17
N VAL A 112 13.31 -20.49 19.87
CA VAL A 112 14.49 -21.18 19.32
C VAL A 112 15.79 -20.46 19.70
N GLN A 113 15.81 -19.13 19.62
CA GLN A 113 16.99 -18.33 19.98
C GLN A 113 17.31 -18.41 21.48
N LYS A 114 16.31 -18.40 22.36
CA LYS A 114 16.51 -18.57 23.80
C LYS A 114 17.07 -19.95 24.13
N TRP A 115 16.56 -21.00 23.47
CA TRP A 115 17.12 -22.35 23.61
C TRP A 115 18.54 -22.47 23.07
N ALA A 116 18.83 -21.86 21.92
CA ALA A 116 20.17 -21.82 21.37
C ALA A 116 21.14 -21.06 22.29
N ALA A 117 20.71 -19.95 22.90
CA ALA A 117 21.49 -19.21 23.87
C ALA A 117 21.76 -20.04 25.14
N LEU A 118 20.77 -20.79 25.61
CA LEU A 118 20.92 -21.71 26.75
C LEU A 118 21.93 -22.82 26.42
N LEU A 119 21.84 -23.42 25.23
CA LEU A 119 22.81 -24.43 24.76
C LEU A 119 24.22 -23.85 24.58
N ARG A 120 24.34 -22.57 24.21
CA ARG A 120 25.65 -21.89 24.16
C ARG A 120 26.32 -21.78 25.52
N TYR A 121 25.57 -21.69 26.63
CA TYR A 121 26.17 -21.71 27.96
C TYR A 121 26.76 -23.09 28.33
N LEU A 122 26.21 -24.18 27.80
CA LEU A 122 26.82 -25.52 27.92
C LEU A 122 28.08 -25.65 27.06
N GLN A 123 28.16 -24.86 25.99
CA GLN A 123 29.25 -24.87 25.03
C GLN A 123 30.29 -23.80 25.38
N ASN A 124 31.09 -24.03 26.42
CA ASN A 124 32.23 -23.16 26.73
C ASN A 124 33.24 -23.21 25.57
N GLY A 125 33.44 -22.10 24.85
CA GLY A 125 34.37 -21.95 23.71
C GLY A 125 35.86 -22.17 24.02
N ARG A 126 36.18 -22.70 25.21
CA ARG A 126 37.53 -23.06 25.63
C ARG A 126 37.86 -24.45 25.09
N VAL A 127 38.69 -24.51 24.05
CA VAL A 127 39.19 -25.75 23.41
C VAL A 127 39.70 -26.77 24.44
N GLN A 128 40.25 -26.29 25.56
CA GLN A 128 40.70 -27.10 26.70
C GLN A 128 39.60 -28.02 27.27
N PHE A 129 38.35 -27.55 27.38
CA PHE A 129 37.25 -28.33 27.94
C PHE A 129 36.84 -29.50 27.03
N TYR A 130 36.85 -29.29 25.71
CA TYR A 130 36.55 -30.35 24.73
C TYR A 130 37.61 -31.44 24.74
N ILE A 131 38.90 -31.07 24.82
CA ILE A 131 40.01 -32.02 24.89
C ILE A 131 39.91 -32.87 26.17
N LEU A 132 39.57 -32.25 27.31
CA LEU A 132 39.36 -32.97 28.56
C LEU A 132 38.14 -33.91 28.50
N PHE A 133 37.03 -33.47 27.91
CA PHE A 133 35.83 -34.29 27.76
C PHE A 133 36.08 -35.52 26.88
N ILE A 134 36.67 -35.32 25.69
CA ILE A 134 37.02 -36.41 24.76
C ILE A 134 38.04 -37.35 25.43
N GLY A 135 39.08 -36.81 26.07
CA GLY A 135 40.07 -37.61 26.79
C GLY A 135 39.42 -38.47 27.89
N THR A 136 38.47 -37.92 28.63
CA THR A 136 37.73 -38.65 29.68
C THR A 136 36.86 -39.76 29.08
N VAL A 137 36.14 -39.48 27.99
CA VAL A 137 35.30 -40.49 27.30
C VAL A 137 36.15 -41.63 26.75
N VAL A 138 37.31 -41.34 26.16
CA VAL A 138 38.24 -42.36 25.64
C VAL A 138 38.79 -43.21 26.78
N VAL A 139 39.21 -42.60 27.89
CA VAL A 139 39.70 -43.34 29.08
C VAL A 139 38.61 -44.21 29.67
N LEU A 140 37.38 -43.70 29.82
CA LEU A 140 36.25 -44.48 30.30
C LEU A 140 35.88 -45.62 29.35
N PHE A 141 35.89 -45.41 28.04
CA PHE A 141 35.63 -46.45 27.05
C PHE A 141 36.73 -47.52 27.05
N SER A 142 37.99 -47.12 27.15
CA SER A 142 39.11 -48.05 27.31
C SER A 142 39.03 -48.81 28.63
N ALA A 143 38.70 -48.14 29.74
CA ALA A 143 38.51 -48.78 31.05
C ALA A 143 37.32 -49.75 31.06
N TYR A 144 36.21 -49.40 30.38
CA TYR A 144 35.06 -50.28 30.20
C TYR A 144 35.41 -51.49 29.34
N LYS A 145 36.19 -51.30 28.26
CA LYS A 145 36.76 -52.40 27.47
C LYS A 145 37.79 -53.25 28.23
N ILE A 146 38.28 -52.80 29.38
CA ILE A 146 39.29 -53.50 30.19
C ILE A 146 38.65 -54.49 31.17
N ASP A 147 37.35 -54.40 31.48
CA ASP A 147 36.71 -55.35 32.41
C ASP A 147 36.51 -56.76 31.81
N GLU A 148 36.71 -56.92 30.49
CA GLU A 148 36.66 -58.24 29.83
C GLU A 148 38.02 -58.94 29.67
N SER A 149 39.17 -58.30 29.95
CA SER A 149 40.49 -58.88 29.62
C SER A 149 41.57 -58.58 30.66
N GLY A 150 41.32 -58.99 31.92
CA GLY A 150 42.18 -58.75 33.07
C GLY A 150 43.71 -58.80 32.80
N ARG A 151 44.35 -57.65 33.04
CA ARG A 151 45.81 -57.40 33.14
C ARG A 151 46.61 -57.63 31.85
N VAL A 152 47.08 -56.57 31.18
CA VAL A 152 48.40 -55.89 31.32
C VAL A 152 48.43 -54.71 30.33
N PHE A 153 48.08 -53.48 30.74
CA PHE A 153 48.27 -52.33 29.82
C PHE A 153 48.35 -50.94 30.49
N THR A 154 48.26 -50.85 31.81
CA THR A 154 48.34 -49.58 32.55
C THR A 154 49.70 -48.88 32.37
N SER A 155 50.79 -49.63 32.15
CA SER A 155 52.14 -49.08 31.96
C SER A 155 52.42 -48.56 30.55
N SER A 156 51.64 -48.96 29.53
CA SER A 156 51.88 -48.57 28.13
C SER A 156 51.03 -47.37 27.68
N ILE A 157 49.84 -47.18 28.26
CA ILE A 157 48.96 -46.05 27.92
C ILE A 157 49.38 -44.77 28.65
N LEU A 158 49.77 -44.88 29.91
CA LEU A 158 50.12 -43.74 30.76
C LEU A 158 51.16 -42.79 30.11
N PRO A 159 52.27 -43.28 29.52
CA PRO A 159 53.22 -42.39 28.85
C PRO A 159 52.69 -41.73 27.58
N LEU A 160 51.76 -42.37 26.85
CA LEU A 160 51.14 -41.78 25.65
C LEU A 160 50.14 -40.69 26.01
N VAL A 161 49.40 -40.88 27.09
CA VAL A 161 48.46 -39.88 27.60
C VAL A 161 49.23 -38.69 28.18
N THR A 162 50.29 -38.91 28.95
CA THR A 162 51.12 -37.81 29.46
C THR A 162 51.84 -37.09 28.33
N ALA A 163 52.39 -37.80 27.33
CA ALA A 163 52.98 -37.17 26.14
C ALA A 163 51.95 -36.35 25.35
N GLY A 164 50.73 -36.87 25.17
CA GLY A 164 49.63 -36.15 24.52
C GLY A 164 49.27 -34.86 25.26
N VAL A 165 49.15 -34.90 26.60
CA VAL A 165 48.89 -33.72 27.44
C VAL A 165 50.04 -32.72 27.37
N LEU A 166 51.29 -33.17 27.32
CA LEU A 166 52.48 -32.31 27.26
C LEU A 166 52.62 -31.63 25.88
N ILE A 167 52.36 -32.37 24.80
CA ILE A 167 52.28 -31.82 23.44
C ILE A 167 51.16 -30.79 23.35
N LEU A 168 49.99 -31.08 23.92
CA LEU A 168 48.88 -30.13 23.98
C LEU A 168 49.21 -28.86 24.77
N TRP A 169 49.89 -28.99 25.91
CA TRP A 169 50.39 -27.85 26.68
C TRP A 169 51.36 -27.00 25.85
N LEU A 170 52.29 -27.65 25.13
CA LEU A 170 53.31 -26.98 24.32
C LEU A 170 52.71 -26.29 23.08
N VAL A 171 51.79 -26.96 22.38
CA VAL A 171 51.04 -26.38 21.24
C VAL A 171 50.17 -25.22 21.70
N SER A 172 49.51 -25.31 22.85
CA SER A 172 48.71 -24.20 23.39
C SER A 172 49.56 -22.96 23.70
N ARG A 173 50.79 -23.15 24.18
CA ARG A 173 51.74 -22.08 24.49
C ARG A 173 52.28 -21.40 23.23
N TRP A 174 52.41 -22.14 22.12
CA TRP A 174 52.96 -21.64 20.87
C TRP A 174 51.90 -21.02 19.95
N MET A 175 50.71 -21.61 19.91
CA MET A 175 49.63 -21.21 18.98
C MET A 175 48.82 -20.01 19.46
N PHE A 176 48.81 -19.72 20.76
CA PHE A 176 48.16 -18.55 21.34
C PHE A 176 49.12 -17.81 22.28
N PRO A 177 50.05 -16.99 21.74
CA PRO A 177 50.76 -16.01 22.55
C PRO A 177 49.71 -15.09 23.19
N SER A 178 49.72 -14.97 24.51
CA SER A 178 48.85 -14.02 25.21
C SER A 178 49.08 -12.63 24.62
N GLU A 179 48.04 -12.04 24.03
CA GLU A 179 48.07 -10.66 23.56
C GLU A 179 48.56 -9.74 24.69
N PRO A 180 49.48 -8.80 24.42
CA PRO A 180 49.84 -7.80 25.42
C PRO A 180 48.58 -6.97 25.73
N SER A 181 48.31 -6.78 27.02
CA SER A 181 47.20 -5.98 27.52
C SER A 181 47.17 -4.60 26.84
N GLU A 182 45.99 -4.13 26.45
CA GLU A 182 45.72 -2.85 25.77
C GLU A 182 46.30 -1.60 26.46
N GLU A 183 46.86 -1.71 27.67
CA GLU A 183 47.58 -0.64 28.38
C GLU A 183 48.90 -0.19 27.72
N ALA A 184 49.43 -0.90 26.72
CA ALA A 184 50.71 -0.56 26.08
C ALA A 184 50.59 0.32 24.82
N ILE A 185 49.37 0.71 24.39
CA ILE A 185 49.12 1.40 23.11
C ILE A 185 48.70 2.87 23.29
N GLU A 186 48.55 3.37 24.52
CA GLU A 186 48.51 4.83 24.79
C GLU A 186 49.95 5.40 24.85
N GLU A 187 50.43 5.75 23.65
CA GLU A 187 51.44 6.75 23.27
C GLU A 187 52.29 7.48 24.36
N PRO A 188 53.63 7.51 24.20
CA PRO A 188 54.48 8.61 24.68
C PRO A 188 54.46 9.86 23.76
N SER A 189 53.60 9.91 22.73
CA SER A 189 53.57 10.99 21.72
C SER A 189 52.81 12.24 22.19
N VAL A 190 51.82 12.10 23.08
CA VAL A 190 50.96 13.22 23.55
C VAL A 190 51.66 14.11 24.59
N ALA A 191 52.78 13.66 25.15
CA ALA A 191 53.53 14.43 26.15
C ALA A 191 54.26 15.64 25.54
N HIS A 192 54.70 15.56 24.27
CA HIS A 192 55.46 16.66 23.65
C HIS A 192 54.59 17.81 23.15
N GLU A 193 53.32 17.56 22.80
CA GLU A 193 52.44 18.60 22.26
C GLU A 193 51.82 19.49 23.34
N ARG A 194 51.70 18.99 24.59
CA ARG A 194 51.20 19.79 25.72
C ARG A 194 52.24 20.75 26.30
N GLU A 195 53.53 20.56 26.02
CA GLU A 195 54.59 21.44 26.52
C GLU A 195 54.84 22.65 25.59
N GLU A 196 54.64 22.51 24.27
CA GLU A 196 54.77 23.64 23.33
C GLU A 196 53.63 24.66 23.42
N VAL A 197 52.42 24.24 23.81
CA VAL A 197 51.27 25.15 23.93
C VAL A 197 51.34 26.01 25.20
N SER A 198 52.00 25.54 26.27
CA SER A 198 52.13 26.29 27.53
C SER A 198 53.20 27.39 27.52
N ILE A 199 54.04 27.48 26.49
CA ILE A 199 55.11 28.50 26.38
C ILE A 199 54.68 29.71 25.52
N LYS A 200 53.45 29.67 24.95
CA LYS A 200 52.94 30.72 24.03
C LYS A 200 51.76 31.54 24.57
N GLU A 201 51.38 31.39 25.84
CA GLU A 201 50.48 32.30 26.58
C GLU A 201 51.23 33.00 27.72
#